data_AF-C9SPD8-F1
#
_entry.id   AF-C9SPD8-F1
#
_cell.length_a   1.000
_cell.length_b   1.000
_cell.length_c   1.000
_cell.angle_alpha   90.00
_cell.angle_beta   90.00
_cell.angle_gamma   90.00
#
_symmetry.space_group_name_H-M   'P 1'
#
loop_
_entity.id
_entity.type
_entity.pdbx_description
1 polymer ?
#
loop_
_entity_poly.entity_id
_entity_poly.type
_entity_poly.pdbx_seq_one_letter_code
_entity_poly.pdbx_strand_id
1 'polypeptide(L)'
;MIKEVLRCQPTVPIVPPHQLTEYLAFDGYLIPAGTCFLINSIGLSREFDDAHEFRPERWMDGAGAGTIPNFWGFGGGRRICVGWKVAEQALFVAFSRLLYCFELRPIGPIDDEILNPSSPSFIFSP
;
A
#
# COMPACT_ATOMS: atom_id res chain seq x y z
N MET A 1 8.38 2.40 -9.31
CA MET A 1 7.16 1.74 -9.88
C MET A 1 6.40 0.92 -8.84
N ILE A 2 6.90 -0.23 -8.37
CA ILE A 2 6.15 -1.15 -7.49
C ILE A 2 5.65 -0.49 -6.19
N LYS A 3 6.48 0.33 -5.54
CA LYS A 3 6.08 1.08 -4.33
C LYS A 3 4.91 2.02 -4.59
N GLU A 4 4.86 2.67 -5.77
CA GLU A 4 3.75 3.53 -6.15
C GLU A 4 2.48 2.72 -6.42
N VAL A 5 2.60 1.56 -7.04
CA VAL A 5 1.46 0.62 -7.21
C VAL A 5 0.89 0.23 -5.85
N LEU A 6 1.74 -0.16 -4.90
CA LEU A 6 1.31 -0.54 -3.54
C LEU A 6 0.75 0.64 -2.73
N ARG A 7 1.16 1.88 -3.03
CA ARG A 7 0.59 3.09 -2.42
C ARG A 7 -0.81 3.36 -2.97
N CYS A 8 -0.94 3.42 -4.30
CA CYS A 8 -2.20 3.75 -4.97
C CYS A 8 -3.25 2.65 -4.80
N GLN A 9 -2.83 1.39 -4.86
CA GLN A 9 -3.67 0.20 -4.80
C GLN A 9 -3.04 -0.83 -3.84
N PRO A 10 -3.19 -0.63 -2.51
CA PRO A 10 -2.64 -1.54 -1.53
C PRO A 10 -3.31 -2.91 -1.60
N THR A 11 -2.51 -3.97 -1.73
CA THR A 11 -3.02 -5.36 -1.67
C THR A 11 -3.63 -5.69 -0.30
N VAL A 12 -3.18 -4.99 0.74
CA VAL A 12 -3.70 -5.09 2.12
C VAL A 12 -4.14 -3.68 2.56
N PRO A 13 -5.42 -3.32 2.31
CA PRO A 13 -5.93 -1.96 2.56
C PRO A 13 -6.10 -1.62 4.05
N ILE A 14 -6.15 -2.64 4.90
CA ILE A 14 -6.16 -2.50 6.36
C ILE A 14 -5.09 -3.42 6.90
N VAL A 15 -4.09 -2.87 7.59
CA VAL A 15 -3.02 -3.66 8.20
C VAL A 15 -3.64 -4.64 9.20
N PRO A 16 -3.11 -5.88 9.33
CA PRO A 16 -3.63 -6.86 10.26
C PRO A 16 -3.88 -6.29 11.67
N PRO A 17 -5.01 -6.65 12.32
CA PRO A 17 -5.35 -6.12 13.63
C PRO A 17 -4.23 -6.32 14.64
N HIS A 18 -3.97 -5.26 15.40
CA HIS A 18 -3.09 -5.30 16.55
C HIS A 18 -3.91 -5.08 17.82
N GLN A 19 -3.41 -5.56 18.95
CA GLN A 19 -4.03 -5.38 20.24
C GLN A 19 -3.01 -4.78 21.21
N LEU A 20 -3.43 -3.78 21.97
CA LEU A 20 -2.60 -3.20 23.02
C LEU A 20 -2.36 -4.22 24.14
N THR A 21 -1.09 -4.39 24.53
CA THR A 21 -0.70 -5.26 25.66
C THR A 21 -0.74 -4.53 27.00
N GLU A 22 -0.74 -3.20 26.96
CA GLU A 22 -0.73 -2.29 28.11
C GLU A 22 -1.48 -1.00 27.77
N TYR A 23 -1.71 -0.14 28.76
CA TYR A 23 -2.32 1.16 28.52
C TYR A 23 -1.44 2.03 27.63
N LEU A 24 -2.05 2.73 26.67
CA LEU A 24 -1.37 3.66 25.78
C LEU A 24 -1.91 5.08 25.97
N ALA A 25 -1.05 6.00 26.39
CA ALA A 25 -1.33 7.43 26.32
C ALA A 25 -0.90 7.94 24.92
N PHE A 26 -1.86 8.38 24.11
CA PHE A 26 -1.61 8.85 22.74
C PHE A 26 -2.55 10.02 22.40
N ASP A 27 -1.99 11.13 21.93
CA ASP A 27 -2.72 12.32 21.49
C ASP A 27 -3.76 12.84 22.51
N GLY A 28 -3.41 12.82 23.80
CA GLY A 28 -4.30 13.23 24.89
C GLY A 28 -5.34 12.18 25.31
N TYR A 29 -5.40 11.03 24.64
CA TYR A 29 -6.26 9.91 24.99
C TYR A 29 -5.51 8.87 25.83
N LEU A 30 -6.22 8.25 26.77
CA LEU A 30 -5.76 7.06 27.48
C LEU A 30 -6.53 5.84 26.96
N ILE A 31 -5.83 4.99 26.20
CA ILE A 31 -6.40 3.81 25.54
C ILE A 31 -6.10 2.57 26.40
N PRO A 32 -7.12 1.80 26.81
CA PRO A 32 -6.93 0.62 27.66
C PRO A 32 -6.11 -0.51 27.01
N ALA A 33 -5.44 -1.30 27.86
CA ALA A 33 -4.92 -2.60 27.46
C ALA A 33 -6.05 -3.48 26.91
N GLY A 34 -5.77 -4.26 25.88
CA GLY A 34 -6.76 -5.12 25.21
C GLY A 34 -7.54 -4.43 24.08
N THR A 35 -7.42 -3.11 23.87
CA THR A 35 -8.01 -2.44 22.71
C THR A 35 -7.37 -2.91 21.41
N CYS A 36 -8.20 -3.34 20.47
CA CYS A 36 -7.78 -3.64 19.10
C CYS A 36 -7.71 -2.36 18.27
N PHE A 37 -6.67 -2.23 17.46
CA PHE A 37 -6.50 -1.12 16.52
C PHE A 37 -6.12 -1.62 15.13
N LEU A 38 -6.50 -0.81 14.14
CA LEU A 38 -6.26 -1.04 12.73
C LEU A 38 -5.53 0.18 12.17
N ILE A 39 -4.59 -0.07 11.25
CA ILE A 39 -3.90 1.00 10.55
C ILE A 39 -4.54 1.12 9.17
N ASN A 40 -5.14 2.27 8.90
CA ASN A 40 -5.79 2.60 7.64
C ASN A 40 -4.72 3.01 6.61
N SER A 41 -4.17 2.03 5.89
CA SER A 41 -3.12 2.29 4.89
C SER A 41 -3.64 3.13 3.72
N ILE A 42 -4.93 3.00 3.35
CA ILE A 42 -5.56 3.84 2.32
C ILE A 42 -5.56 5.32 2.75
N GLY A 43 -5.93 5.59 4.00
CA GLY A 43 -5.92 6.95 4.55
C GLY A 43 -4.52 7.56 4.49
N LEU A 44 -3.51 6.81 4.94
CA LEU A 44 -2.11 7.24 4.92
C LEU A 44 -1.58 7.45 3.50
N SER A 45 -1.97 6.61 2.53
CA SER A 45 -1.61 6.79 1.11
C SER A 45 -2.16 8.07 0.49
N ARG A 46 -3.25 8.64 1.05
CA ARG A 46 -3.87 9.90 0.62
C ARG A 46 -3.20 11.14 1.19
N GLU A 47 -2.31 10.99 2.18
CA GLU A 47 -1.53 12.09 2.75
C GLU A 47 -0.28 12.44 1.93
N PHE A 48 -0.01 11.70 0.84
CA PHE A 48 1.10 11.99 -0.06
C PHE A 48 0.81 13.20 -0.96
N ASP A 49 1.83 13.99 -1.26
CA ASP A 49 1.71 15.06 -2.25
C ASP A 49 1.26 14.51 -3.60
N ASP A 50 0.23 15.13 -4.17
CA ASP A 50 -0.45 14.69 -5.39
C ASP A 50 -0.86 13.21 -5.30
N ALA A 51 -1.45 12.78 -4.18
CA ALA A 51 -1.76 11.38 -3.91
C ALA A 51 -2.63 10.69 -4.98
N HIS A 52 -3.44 11.46 -5.71
CA HIS A 52 -4.29 10.97 -6.79
C HIS A 52 -3.50 10.67 -8.08
N GLU A 53 -2.32 11.24 -8.23
CA GLU A 53 -1.44 10.97 -9.36
C GLU A 53 -0.61 9.72 -9.13
N PHE A 54 -0.56 8.86 -10.14
CA PHE A 54 0.40 7.77 -10.17
C PHE A 54 1.77 8.33 -10.60
N ARG A 55 2.66 8.59 -9.63
CA ARG A 55 3.97 9.22 -9.87
C ARG A 55 5.13 8.38 -9.33
N PRO A 56 5.59 7.34 -10.07
CA PRO A 56 6.71 6.47 -9.66
C PRO A 56 8.01 7.19 -9.34
N GLU A 57 8.20 8.40 -9.86
CA GLU A 57 9.38 9.25 -9.71
C GLU A 57 9.59 9.66 -8.25
N ARG A 58 8.52 9.73 -7.44
CA ARG A 58 8.63 10.08 -6.01
C ARG A 58 9.51 9.13 -5.20
N TRP A 59 9.81 7.96 -5.76
CA TRP A 59 10.63 6.93 -5.13
C TRP A 59 12.09 6.93 -5.62
N MET A 60 12.47 7.82 -6.56
CA MET A 60 13.77 7.78 -7.25
C MET A 60 14.85 8.72 -6.67
N ASP A 61 14.46 9.82 -6.00
CA ASP A 61 15.41 10.85 -5.53
C ASP A 61 15.59 10.85 -4.01
N GLY A 62 16.47 9.99 -3.48
CA GLY A 62 17.01 10.07 -2.10
C GLY A 62 16.03 9.85 -0.93
N ALA A 63 14.73 10.10 -1.12
CA ALA A 63 13.65 9.76 -0.20
C ALA A 63 13.57 8.23 0.02
N GLY A 64 14.04 7.44 -0.95
CA GLY A 64 14.02 5.97 -0.91
C GLY A 64 15.10 5.29 -0.06
N ALA A 65 16.05 6.03 0.54
CA ALA A 65 17.09 5.46 1.40
C ALA A 65 16.67 5.39 2.89
N GLY A 66 15.61 6.10 3.27
CA GLY A 66 15.02 6.06 4.61
C GLY A 66 13.61 5.46 4.61
N THR A 67 13.05 5.25 5.82
CA THR A 67 11.61 5.07 6.00
C THR A 67 10.89 6.29 5.43
N ILE A 68 10.32 6.16 4.24
CA ILE A 68 9.45 7.20 3.69
C ILE A 68 8.27 7.33 4.65
N PRO A 69 8.04 8.53 5.24
CA PRO A 69 6.88 8.75 6.09
C PRO A 69 5.61 8.26 5.37
N ASN A 70 4.75 7.55 6.08
CA ASN A 70 3.44 7.12 5.61
C ASN A 70 3.38 6.01 4.53
N PHE A 71 4.49 5.37 4.13
CA PHE A 71 4.40 4.15 3.31
C PHE A 71 4.19 2.89 4.16
N TRP A 72 3.00 2.30 4.10
CA TRP A 72 2.59 1.12 4.89
C TRP A 72 2.28 -0.13 4.06
N GLY A 73 2.83 -0.24 2.83
CA GLY A 73 2.53 -1.35 1.91
C GLY A 73 2.84 -2.76 2.45
N PHE A 74 3.70 -2.86 3.46
CA PHE A 74 4.04 -4.12 4.14
C PHE A 74 3.83 -4.04 5.67
N GLY A 75 3.10 -3.03 6.15
CA GLY A 75 3.00 -2.71 7.58
C GLY A 75 4.27 -2.03 8.11
N GLY A 76 4.43 -2.04 9.44
CA GLY A 76 5.54 -1.38 10.13
C GLY A 76 5.76 -1.90 11.55
N GLY A 77 6.83 -1.44 12.19
CA GLY A 77 7.17 -1.80 13.57
C GLY A 77 7.57 -3.27 13.76
N ARG A 78 7.34 -3.80 14.96
CA ARG A 78 7.74 -5.16 15.38
C ARG A 78 7.06 -6.30 14.59
N ARG A 79 5.95 -6.00 13.91
CA ARG A 79 5.12 -6.97 13.16
C ARG A 79 5.06 -6.65 11.67
N ILE A 80 6.06 -5.93 11.15
CA ILE A 80 6.22 -5.73 9.71
C ILE A 80 6.26 -7.09 8.99
N CYS A 81 5.69 -7.15 7.78
CA CYS A 81 5.61 -8.37 6.99
C CYS A 81 6.99 -9.02 6.85
N VAL A 82 7.18 -10.22 7.40
CA VAL A 82 8.47 -10.93 7.37
C VAL A 82 8.96 -11.24 5.95
N GLY A 83 8.03 -11.30 4.98
CA GLY A 83 8.31 -11.59 3.57
C GLY A 83 8.57 -10.36 2.70
N TRP A 84 8.57 -9.13 3.24
CA TRP A 84 8.58 -7.90 2.43
C TRP A 84 9.74 -7.82 1.44
N LYS A 85 10.96 -8.20 1.85
CA LYS A 85 12.14 -8.20 0.98
C LYS A 85 12.02 -9.20 -0.17
N VAL A 86 11.51 -10.40 0.13
CA VAL A 86 11.31 -11.46 -0.86
C VAL A 86 10.23 -11.02 -1.87
N ALA A 87 9.14 -10.44 -1.37
CA ALA A 87 8.06 -9.93 -2.21
C ALA A 87 8.54 -8.80 -3.13
N GLU A 88 9.30 -7.83 -2.60
CA GLU A 88 9.84 -6.71 -3.41
C GLU A 88 10.76 -7.22 -4.53
N GLN A 89 11.66 -8.16 -4.22
CA GLN A 89 12.56 -8.77 -5.21
C GLN A 89 11.77 -9.60 -6.25
N ALA A 90 10.80 -10.39 -5.81
CA ALA A 90 9.99 -11.22 -6.70
C ALA A 90 9.16 -10.36 -7.66
N LEU A 91 8.53 -9.29 -7.16
CA LEU A 91 7.79 -8.32 -7.97
C LEU A 91 8.73 -7.64 -8.97
N PHE A 92 9.91 -7.18 -8.53
CA PHE A 92 10.89 -6.58 -9.43
C PHE A 92 11.27 -7.49 -10.59
N VAL A 93 11.58 -8.76 -10.31
CA VAL A 93 11.94 -9.75 -11.35
C VAL A 93 10.75 -10.03 -12.28
N ALA A 94 9.54 -10.20 -11.73
CA ALA A 94 8.35 -10.48 -12.52
C ALA A 94 8.03 -9.32 -13.48
N PHE A 95 7.97 -8.09 -12.98
CA PHE A 95 7.72 -6.91 -13.80
C PHE A 95 8.82 -6.68 -14.83
N SER A 96 10.09 -6.84 -14.45
CA SER A 96 11.21 -6.68 -15.39
C SER A 96 11.11 -7.67 -16.55
N ARG A 97 10.74 -8.92 -16.28
CA ARG A 97 10.55 -9.95 -17.32
C ARG A 97 9.36 -9.64 -18.23
N LEU A 98 8.23 -9.21 -17.64
CA LEU A 98 7.04 -8.84 -18.42
C LEU A 98 7.34 -7.68 -19.37
N LEU A 99 7.95 -6.62 -18.85
CA LEU A 99 8.30 -5.41 -19.63
C LEU A 99 9.41 -5.66 -20.65
N TYR A 100 10.30 -6.62 -20.38
CA TYR A 100 11.35 -7.01 -21.33
C TYR A 100 10.81 -7.86 -22.49
N CYS A 101 9.91 -8.81 -22.19
CA CYS A 101 9.43 -9.78 -23.18
C CYS A 101 8.19 -9.31 -23.95
N PHE A 102 7.41 -8.38 -23.40
CA PHE A 102 6.11 -8.00 -23.95
C PHE A 102 5.92 -6.49 -23.97
N GLU A 103 5.23 -6.03 -25.01
CA GLU A 103 4.68 -4.68 -25.03
C GLU A 103 3.25 -4.72 -24.48
N LEU A 104 3.02 -4.11 -23.33
CA LEU A 104 1.71 -4.04 -22.69
C LEU A 104 0.93 -2.85 -23.25
N ARG A 105 -0.22 -3.12 -23.87
CA ARG A 105 -1.14 -2.11 -24.40
C ARG A 105 -2.57 -2.38 -23.94
N PRO A 106 -3.38 -1.34 -23.69
CA PRO A 106 -4.80 -1.54 -23.41
C PRO A 106 -5.52 -2.07 -24.66
N ILE A 107 -6.54 -2.91 -24.45
CA ILE A 107 -7.34 -3.51 -25.54
C ILE A 107 -8.40 -2.52 -26.06
N GLY A 108 -8.61 -1.39 -25.36
CA GLY A 108 -9.59 -0.36 -25.68
C GLY A 108 -9.47 0.83 -24.71
N PRO A 109 -10.49 1.71 -24.64
CA PRO A 109 -10.53 2.74 -23.61
C PRO A 109 -10.48 2.10 -22.21
N ILE A 110 -9.87 2.81 -21.26
CA ILE A 110 -9.82 2.37 -19.86
C ILE A 110 -11.26 2.40 -19.33
N ASP A 111 -11.72 1.27 -18.82
CA ASP A 111 -12.97 1.15 -18.11
C ASP A 111 -12.67 1.11 -16.61
N ASP A 112 -12.84 2.26 -15.97
CA ASP A 112 -12.58 2.43 -14.54
C ASP A 112 -13.60 1.71 -13.65
N GLU A 113 -14.72 1.20 -14.19
CA GLU A 113 -15.67 0.39 -13.41
C GLU A 113 -15.20 -1.07 -13.33
N ILE A 114 -14.64 -1.61 -14.41
CA ILE A 114 -14.14 -2.99 -14.47
C ILE A 114 -12.70 -3.11 -13.94
N LEU A 115 -11.88 -2.07 -14.06
CA LEU A 115 -10.46 -2.18 -13.70
C LEU A 115 -10.16 -1.69 -12.28
N ASN A 116 -11.11 -1.00 -11.64
CA ASN A 116 -10.96 -0.49 -10.28
C ASN A 116 -11.59 -1.46 -9.26
N PRO A 117 -10.80 -2.18 -8.46
CA PRO A 117 -11.35 -3.04 -7.41
C PRO A 117 -12.05 -2.26 -6.29
N SER A 118 -11.91 -0.94 -6.26
CA SER A 118 -12.66 -0.03 -5.38
C SER A 118 -13.94 0.51 -6.01
N SER A 119 -14.25 0.15 -7.26
CA SER A 119 -15.53 0.53 -7.87
C SER A 119 -16.68 -0.17 -7.14
N PRO A 120 -17.85 0.47 -7.01
CA PRO A 120 -19.02 -0.17 -6.43
C PRO A 120 -19.40 -1.45 -7.20
N SER A 121 -19.18 -1.45 -8.51
CA SER A 121 -19.46 -2.58 -9.40
C SER A 121 -18.58 -3.81 -9.14
N PHE A 122 -17.31 -3.64 -8.71
CA PHE A 122 -16.42 -4.76 -8.38
C PHE A 122 -16.76 -5.44 -7.04
N ILE A 123 -17.18 -4.66 -6.04
CA ILE A 123 -17.48 -5.16 -4.68
C ILE A 123 -18.80 -5.97 -4.65
N PHE A 124 -19.73 -5.65 -5.56
CA PHE A 124 -21.07 -6.25 -5.62
C PHE A 124 -21.29 -7.14 -6.87
N SER A 125 -20.22 -7.55 -7.56
CA SER A 125 -20.34 -8.52 -8.65
C SER A 125 -20.75 -9.89 -8.08
N PRO A 126 -21.76 -10.59 -8.64
CA PRO A 126 -22.23 -11.89 -8.15
C PRO A 126 -21.18 -13.01 -8.25
#